data_AF-A0A7V8VTL1-F1
#
_entry.id   AF-A0A7V8VTL1-F1
#
_cell.length_a   1.000
_cell.length_b   1.000
_cell.length_c   1.000
_cell.angle_alpha   90.00
_cell.angle_beta   90.00
_cell.angle_gamma   90.00
#
_symmetry.space_group_name_H-M   'P 1'
#
loop_
_entity.id
_entity.type
_entity.pdbx_description
1 polymer ?
#
loop_
_entity_poly.entity_id
_entity_poly.type
_entity_poly.pdbx_seq_one_letter_code
_entity_poly.pdbx_strand_id
1 'polypeptide(L)'
;MAASAGASPGTSGGISSKGAIVGVSIRAEVPPLHLDASGALRVGHSRVLLELVIRAFQDGAPPEAIVQRYPTTTLADIYAVVAYYLRYPDEVETYLAEREERAEQLRQRIESRQGDLSEIRRRLRARRGA
;
A
#
# COMPACT_ATOMS: atom_id res chain seq x y z
N MET A 1 76.58 -1.92 8.33
CA MET A 1 76.21 -1.96 9.76
C MET A 1 74.75 -2.38 9.80
N ALA A 2 74.36 -3.66 9.80
CA ALA A 2 74.75 -4.82 10.60
C ALA A 2 74.49 -4.64 12.11
N ALA A 3 73.83 -5.68 12.67
CA ALA A 3 73.54 -6.03 14.08
C ALA A 3 72.19 -5.50 14.64
N SER A 4 71.13 -6.32 14.74
CA SER A 4 70.84 -7.41 15.72
C SER A 4 70.33 -6.85 17.06
N ALA A 5 69.43 -7.43 17.85
CA ALA A 5 68.61 -8.65 17.89
C ALA A 5 67.69 -8.50 19.13
N GLY A 6 66.62 -9.32 19.27
CA GLY A 6 65.95 -9.45 20.57
C GLY A 6 64.57 -10.11 20.59
N ALA A 7 64.55 -11.45 20.67
CA ALA A 7 63.67 -12.34 21.45
C ALA A 7 62.12 -12.27 21.42
N SER A 8 61.53 -13.43 21.07
CA SER A 8 60.13 -13.93 21.18
C SER A 8 59.64 -14.15 22.64
N PRO A 9 58.53 -14.88 22.92
CA PRO A 9 57.16 -14.92 22.37
C PRO A 9 56.09 -14.61 23.46
N GLY A 10 54.90 -14.14 23.06
CA GLY A 10 53.75 -13.94 23.95
C GLY A 10 52.53 -14.67 23.43
N THR A 11 52.26 -15.86 23.98
CA THR A 11 51.08 -16.68 23.78
C THR A 11 49.83 -16.04 24.41
N SER A 12 48.67 -16.49 23.94
CA SER A 12 47.39 -16.53 24.68
C SER A 12 46.61 -15.23 24.78
N GLY A 13 45.65 -15.11 23.87
CA GLY A 13 44.54 -14.17 23.97
C GLY A 13 43.52 -14.44 22.89
N GLY A 14 43.06 -15.70 22.79
CA GLY A 14 41.90 -16.04 21.97
C GLY A 14 40.75 -15.16 22.43
N ILE A 15 40.42 -14.15 21.63
CA ILE A 15 39.23 -13.35 21.85
C ILE A 15 38.08 -14.29 21.48
N SER A 16 37.58 -14.99 22.50
CA SER A 16 36.40 -15.82 22.42
C SER A 16 35.29 -15.03 21.72
N SER A 17 34.79 -15.61 20.64
CA SER A 17 33.61 -15.18 19.92
C SER A 17 32.43 -14.99 20.88
N LYS A 18 32.15 -13.74 21.27
CA LYS A 18 30.97 -13.40 22.06
C LYS A 18 30.00 -12.59 21.22
N GLY A 19 29.04 -13.33 20.63
CA GLY A 19 27.80 -12.82 20.05
C GLY A 19 27.97 -12.17 18.69
N ALA A 20 28.01 -12.97 17.63
CA ALA A 20 27.70 -12.46 16.30
C ALA A 20 26.23 -11.99 16.33
N ILE A 21 26.02 -10.68 16.50
CA ILE A 21 24.73 -10.06 16.29
C ILE A 21 24.38 -10.39 14.84
N VAL A 22 23.31 -11.17 14.63
CA VAL A 22 22.83 -11.47 13.28
C VAL A 22 22.63 -10.13 12.59
N GLY A 23 23.44 -9.85 11.57
CA GLY A 23 23.44 -8.57 10.88
C GLY A 23 22.10 -8.37 10.19
N VAL A 24 21.21 -7.57 10.79
CA VAL A 24 19.97 -7.16 10.13
C VAL A 24 20.33 -6.16 9.04
N SER A 25 20.09 -6.52 7.79
CA SER A 25 20.24 -5.60 6.66
C SER A 25 19.01 -4.69 6.59
N ILE A 26 19.15 -3.43 7.00
CA ILE A 26 18.09 -2.43 6.89
C ILE A 26 17.92 -2.05 5.41
N ARG A 27 16.69 -2.17 4.90
CA ARG A 27 16.34 -1.84 3.52
C ARG A 27 15.31 -0.72 3.51
N ALA A 28 15.49 0.24 2.59
CA ALA A 28 14.42 1.15 2.23
C ALA A 28 13.49 0.43 1.25
N GLU A 29 12.21 0.37 1.57
CA GLU A 29 11.19 -0.23 0.72
C GLU A 29 10.25 0.85 0.20
N VAL A 30 9.96 0.80 -1.10
CA VAL A 30 8.92 1.63 -1.70
C VAL A 30 7.57 1.06 -1.25
N PRO A 31 6.57 1.90 -0.93
CA PRO A 31 5.23 1.40 -0.64
C PRO A 31 4.75 0.48 -1.76
N PRO A 32 4.06 -0.62 -1.44
CA PRO A 32 3.60 -1.58 -2.43
C PRO A 32 2.40 -1.02 -3.18
N LEU A 33 2.63 -0.01 -4.01
CA LEU A 33 1.65 0.71 -4.80
C LEU A 33 2.08 0.71 -6.25
N HIS A 34 1.12 0.45 -7.14
CA HIS A 34 1.35 0.51 -8.58
C HIS A 34 0.15 1.16 -9.29
N LEU A 35 0.43 1.87 -10.39
CA LEU A 35 -0.62 2.39 -11.27
C LEU A 35 -1.11 1.28 -12.20
N ASP A 36 -2.43 1.16 -12.34
CA ASP A 36 -3.03 0.32 -13.37
C ASP A 36 -3.23 1.06 -14.69
N ALA A 37 -3.74 0.36 -15.71
CA ALA A 37 -3.99 0.93 -17.04
C ALA A 37 -5.03 2.08 -17.05
N SER A 38 -5.81 2.23 -15.98
CA SER A 38 -6.76 3.34 -15.81
C SER A 38 -6.16 4.53 -15.04
N GLY A 39 -4.89 4.44 -14.62
CA GLY A 39 -4.22 5.42 -13.79
C GLY A 39 -4.66 5.38 -12.33
N ALA A 40 -5.26 4.28 -11.86
CA ALA A 40 -5.62 4.10 -10.46
C ALA A 40 -4.50 3.39 -9.69
N LEU A 41 -4.23 3.83 -8.46
CA LEU A 41 -3.27 3.17 -7.57
C LEU A 41 -3.87 1.90 -6.95
N ARG A 42 -3.10 0.82 -7.04
CA ARG A 42 -3.44 -0.52 -6.56
C ARG A 42 -2.42 -1.00 -5.53
N VAL A 43 -2.86 -1.80 -4.58
CA VAL A 43 -2.04 -2.30 -3.46
C VAL A 43 -1.40 -3.65 -3.78
N GLY A 44 -0.10 -3.79 -3.55
CA GLY A 44 0.68 -5.01 -3.75
C GLY A 44 0.58 -5.50 -5.20
N HIS A 45 0.26 -6.78 -5.37
CA HIS A 45 -0.09 -7.37 -6.67
C HIS A 45 -1.62 -7.52 -6.86
N SER A 46 -2.39 -6.93 -5.97
CA SER A 46 -3.85 -7.09 -5.95
C SER A 46 -4.53 -6.10 -6.89
N ARG A 47 -5.84 -6.31 -7.12
CA ARG A 47 -6.70 -5.31 -7.76
C ARG A 47 -7.37 -4.39 -6.73
N VAL A 48 -6.90 -4.34 -5.50
CA VAL A 48 -7.50 -3.49 -4.45
C VAL A 48 -6.99 -2.07 -4.63
N LEU A 49 -7.91 -1.13 -4.70
CA LEU A 49 -7.62 0.31 -4.83
C LEU A 49 -7.03 0.85 -3.53
N LEU A 50 -6.07 1.78 -3.65
CA LEU A 50 -5.56 2.56 -2.52
C LEU A 50 -6.71 3.26 -1.78
N GLU A 51 -7.65 3.85 -2.53
CA GLU A 51 -8.83 4.56 -2.04
C GLU A 51 -9.64 3.72 -1.04
N LEU A 52 -9.79 2.42 -1.31
CA LEU A 52 -10.57 1.51 -0.47
C LEU A 52 -9.87 1.23 0.87
N VAL A 53 -8.55 1.07 0.84
CA VAL A 53 -7.75 0.83 2.04
C VAL A 53 -7.72 2.07 2.92
N ILE A 54 -7.47 3.24 2.34
CA ILE A 54 -7.39 4.50 3.11
C ILE A 54 -8.75 4.87 3.71
N ARG A 55 -9.85 4.78 2.95
CA ARG A 55 -11.19 5.03 3.49
C ARG A 55 -11.53 4.07 4.63
N ALA A 56 -11.28 2.77 4.47
CA ALA A 56 -11.54 1.80 5.53
C ALA A 56 -10.73 2.10 6.80
N PHE A 57 -9.47 2.54 6.66
CA PHE A 57 -8.64 2.94 7.78
C PHE A 57 -9.15 4.22 8.46
N GLN A 58 -9.54 5.23 7.68
CA GLN A 58 -10.16 6.48 8.18
C GLN A 58 -11.49 6.21 8.90
N ASP A 59 -12.25 5.21 8.45
CA ASP A 59 -13.47 4.72 9.12
C ASP A 59 -13.18 3.95 10.43
N GLY A 60 -11.91 3.85 10.84
CA GLY A 60 -11.48 3.22 12.09
C GLY A 60 -11.25 1.70 11.99
N ALA A 61 -11.26 1.12 10.78
CA ALA A 61 -10.92 -0.29 10.63
C ALA A 61 -9.40 -0.50 10.81
N PRO A 62 -8.98 -1.43 11.68
CA PRO A 62 -7.56 -1.76 11.80
C PRO A 62 -7.05 -2.49 10.54
N PRO A 63 -5.75 -2.42 10.21
CA PRO A 63 -5.14 -3.12 9.08
C PRO A 63 -5.54 -4.61 8.96
N GLU A 64 -5.64 -5.33 10.07
CA GLU A 64 -6.06 -6.74 10.11
C GLU A 64 -7.48 -6.94 9.60
N ALA A 65 -8.40 -6.03 9.95
CA ALA A 65 -9.78 -6.09 9.47
C ALA A 65 -9.87 -5.72 7.98
N ILE A 66 -9.00 -4.81 7.51
CA ILE A 66 -8.94 -4.42 6.11
C ILE A 66 -8.48 -5.59 5.24
N VAL A 67 -7.44 -6.34 5.65
CA VAL A 67 -7.00 -7.55 4.93
C VAL A 67 -8.12 -8.60 4.86
N GLN A 68 -8.88 -8.79 5.94
CA GLN A 68 -10.02 -9.72 5.93
C GLN A 68 -11.09 -9.32 4.91
N ARG A 69 -11.31 -8.01 4.70
CA ARG A 69 -12.22 -7.51 3.64
C ARG A 69 -11.63 -7.71 2.24
N TYR A 70 -10.31 -7.72 2.12
CA TYR A 70 -9.59 -7.76 0.85
C TYR A 70 -8.53 -8.88 0.82
N PRO A 71 -8.93 -10.16 0.75
CA PRO A 71 -8.04 -11.31 0.94
C PRO A 71 -7.01 -11.51 -0.19
N THR A 72 -7.05 -10.70 -1.24
CA THR A 72 -6.02 -10.67 -2.31
C THR A 72 -4.83 -9.76 -1.97
N THR A 73 -4.87 -9.06 -0.83
CA THR A 73 -3.76 -8.27 -0.28
C THR A 73 -3.07 -9.03 0.84
N THR A 74 -1.83 -8.67 1.14
CA THR A 74 -1.13 -9.19 2.32
C THR A 74 -1.22 -8.21 3.48
N LEU A 75 -1.10 -8.72 4.71
CA LEU A 75 -1.06 -7.87 5.90
C LEU A 75 0.12 -6.89 5.88
N ALA A 76 1.28 -7.35 5.41
CA ALA A 76 2.46 -6.49 5.24
C ALA A 76 2.17 -5.33 4.27
N ASP A 77 1.50 -5.60 3.13
CA ASP A 77 1.19 -4.55 2.16
C ASP A 77 0.23 -3.50 2.73
N ILE A 78 -0.82 -3.94 3.43
CA ILE A 78 -1.78 -3.02 4.06
C ILE A 78 -1.09 -2.16 5.11
N TYR A 79 -0.25 -2.75 5.96
CA TYR A 79 0.53 -1.99 6.93
C TYR A 79 1.48 -0.98 6.25
N ALA A 80 2.16 -1.38 5.18
CA ALA A 80 3.06 -0.50 4.45
C ALA A 80 2.31 0.69 3.80
N VAL A 81 1.13 0.44 3.23
CA VAL A 81 0.27 1.48 2.64
C VAL A 81 -0.26 2.44 3.71
N VAL A 82 -0.74 1.93 4.84
CA VAL A 82 -1.21 2.77 5.95
C VAL A 82 -0.04 3.59 6.51
N ALA A 83 1.14 2.99 6.68
CA ALA A 83 2.32 3.70 7.12
C ALA A 83 2.78 4.78 6.14
N TYR A 84 2.60 4.57 4.82
CA TYR A 84 2.86 5.59 3.81
C TYR A 84 1.88 6.76 3.94
N TYR A 85 0.58 6.47 4.01
CA TYR A 85 -0.45 7.48 4.20
C TYR A 85 -0.23 8.32 5.46
N LEU A 86 0.13 7.69 6.58
CA LEU A 86 0.40 8.41 7.83
C LEU A 86 1.64 9.31 7.75
N ARG A 87 2.62 9.01 6.88
CA ARG A 87 3.81 9.85 6.68
C ARG A 87 3.57 10.98 5.69
N TYR A 88 2.74 10.75 4.68
CA TYR A 88 2.49 11.67 3.58
C TYR A 88 0.98 11.84 3.32
N PRO A 89 0.20 12.28 4.32
CA PRO A 89 -1.26 12.36 4.20
C PRO A 89 -1.67 13.33 3.09
N ASP A 90 -1.05 14.51 2.99
CA ASP A 90 -1.41 15.53 2.02
C ASP A 90 -1.27 15.06 0.56
N GLU A 91 -0.22 14.29 0.26
CA GLU A 91 0.02 13.73 -1.07
C GLU A 91 -1.07 12.72 -1.45
N VAL A 92 -1.39 11.82 -0.51
CA VAL A 92 -2.42 10.80 -0.72
C VAL A 92 -3.80 11.44 -0.81
N GLU A 93 -4.14 12.38 0.07
CA GLU A 93 -5.42 13.10 0.04
C GLU A 93 -5.60 13.89 -1.26
N THR A 94 -4.54 14.53 -1.76
CA THR A 94 -4.58 15.20 -3.07
C THR A 94 -4.93 14.21 -4.19
N TYR A 95 -4.27 13.04 -4.21
CA TYR A 95 -4.60 11.98 -5.16
C TYR A 95 -6.06 11.50 -5.01
N LEU A 96 -6.54 11.28 -3.78
CA LEU A 96 -7.91 10.84 -3.52
C LEU A 96 -8.95 11.88 -4.00
N ALA A 97 -8.68 13.17 -3.79
CA ALA A 97 -9.55 14.25 -4.23
C ALA A 97 -9.63 14.34 -5.77
N GLU A 98 -8.50 14.26 -6.47
CA GLU A 98 -8.49 14.24 -7.94
C GLU A 98 -9.27 13.05 -8.51
N ARG A 99 -9.19 11.88 -7.85
CA ARG A 99 -9.91 10.67 -8.27
C ARG A 99 -11.41 10.82 -8.11
N GLU A 100 -11.86 11.40 -7.00
CA GLU A 100 -13.26 11.69 -6.76
C GLU A 100 -13.81 12.69 -7.79
N GLU A 101 -13.06 13.76 -8.08
CA GLU A 101 -13.46 14.75 -9.09
C GLU A 101 -13.61 14.11 -10.48
N ARG A 102 -12.66 13.28 -10.91
CA ARG A 102 -12.75 12.57 -12.20
C ARG A 102 -13.95 11.62 -12.24
N ALA A 103 -14.24 10.93 -11.14
CA ALA A 103 -15.39 10.04 -11.04
C ALA A 103 -16.71 10.82 -11.17
N GLU A 104 -16.82 11.97 -10.50
CA GLU A 104 -18.00 12.83 -10.55
C GLU A 104 -18.18 13.46 -11.94
N GLN A 105 -17.11 13.95 -12.57
CA GLN A 105 -17.16 14.46 -13.95
C GLN A 105 -17.62 13.37 -14.94
N LEU A 106 -17.12 12.14 -14.78
CA LEU A 106 -17.55 11.01 -15.61
C LEU A 106 -19.03 10.68 -15.39
N ARG A 107 -19.47 10.68 -14.13
CA ARG A 107 -20.87 10.45 -13.76
C ARG A 107 -21.79 11.49 -14.41
N GLN A 108 -21.49 12.77 -14.28
CA GLN A 108 -22.26 13.87 -14.88
C GLN A 108 -22.32 13.77 -16.41
N ARG A 109 -21.22 13.38 -17.07
CA ARG A 109 -21.19 13.13 -18.52
C ARG A 109 -22.06 11.93 -18.93
N ILE A 110 -22.11 10.88 -18.11
CA ILE A 110 -22.96 9.72 -18.37
C ILE A 110 -24.42 10.08 -18.18
N GLU A 111 -24.77 10.73 -17.06
CA GLU A 111 -26.14 11.13 -16.73
C GLU A 111 -26.70 12.13 -17.76
N SER A 112 -25.91 13.13 -18.17
CA SER A 112 -26.32 14.09 -19.22
C SER A 112 -26.54 13.43 -20.60
N ARG A 113 -25.83 12.34 -20.91
CA ARG A 113 -25.97 11.61 -22.18
C ARG A 113 -27.05 10.54 -22.16
N GLN A 114 -27.36 9.95 -21.01
CA GLN A 114 -28.28 8.82 -20.92
C GLN A 114 -29.76 9.22 -20.86
N GLY A 115 -30.08 10.51 -20.72
CA GLY A 115 -31.47 10.98 -20.63
C GLY A 115 -32.21 10.36 -19.44
N ASP A 116 -33.52 10.63 -19.33
CA ASP A 116 -34.30 10.12 -18.19
C ASP A 116 -34.51 8.58 -18.28
N LEU A 117 -33.65 7.84 -17.57
CA LEU A 117 -33.74 6.39 -17.41
C LEU A 117 -35.01 5.95 -16.64
N SER A 118 -35.81 6.87 -16.10
CA SER A 118 -37.04 6.55 -15.37
C SER A 118 -38.02 5.72 -16.20
N GLU A 119 -38.10 5.97 -17.52
CA GLU A 119 -38.96 5.25 -18.47
C GLU A 119 -38.52 3.77 -18.60
N ILE A 120 -37.21 3.53 -18.74
CA ILE A 120 -36.62 2.19 -18.80
C ILE A 120 -36.79 1.48 -17.45
N ARG A 121 -36.53 2.20 -16.35
CA ARG A 121 -36.65 1.68 -14.97
C ARG A 121 -38.09 1.31 -14.63
N ARG A 122 -39.07 2.09 -15.08
CA ARG A 122 -40.52 1.81 -14.97
C ARG A 122 -40.88 0.54 -15.74
N ARG A 123 -40.42 0.40 -16.99
CA ARG A 123 -40.66 -0.80 -17.81
C ARG A 123 -40.06 -2.07 -17.18
N LEU A 124 -38.84 -1.98 -16.64
CA LEU A 124 -38.18 -3.13 -16.00
C LEU A 124 -38.85 -3.53 -14.68
N ARG A 125 -39.36 -2.58 -13.89
CA ARG A 125 -40.14 -2.87 -12.67
C ARG A 125 -41.47 -3.54 -12.99
N ALA A 126 -42.19 -3.08 -14.03
CA ALA A 126 -43.44 -3.70 -14.45
C ALA A 126 -43.27 -5.16 -14.93
N ARG A 127 -42.11 -5.49 -15.53
CA ARG A 127 -41.78 -6.85 -15.98
C ARG A 127 -41.35 -7.83 -14.89
N ARG A 128 -40.98 -7.34 -13.69
CA ARG A 128 -40.60 -8.18 -12.55
C ARG A 128 -41.75 -8.46 -11.58
N GLY A 129 -42.92 -7.82 -11.79
CA GLY A 129 -44.12 -7.97 -10.97
C GLY A 129 -45.29 -8.68 -11.66
N ALA A 130 -45.08 -9.26 -12.84
CA ALA A 130 -46.03 -10.10 -13.58
C ALA A 130 -45.43 -11.51 -13.70
#